data_AF-A0A7X2MTG4-F1
#
_entry.id   AF-A0A7X2MTG4-F1
#
_cell.length_a   1.000
_cell.length_b   1.000
_cell.length_c   1.000
_cell.angle_alpha   90.00
_cell.angle_beta   90.00
_cell.angle_gamma   90.00
#
_symmetry.space_group_name_H-M   'P 1'
#
loop_
_entity.id
_entity.type
_entity.pdbx_description
1 polymer ?
#
loop_
_entity_poly.entity_id
_entity_poly.type
_entity_poly.pdbx_seq_one_letter_code
_entity_poly.pdbx_strand_id
1 'polypeptide(L)'
;TVKQNADNARQASQLALTASETAQQGGKVVSGVVTTMKEIAGSSKKIADIISVIDGIAFQTNILALNAAVEAARAGEQGRGFAVVAGEVRSLAQRSAQAAKEIKGLIEDSVSRVNSGSLQVESAGSTMNEIVGAVTRVTDIMGEIASAS
;
A
#
# COMPACT_ATOMS: atom_id res chain seq x y z
N THR A 1 17.39 24.15 -48.63
CA THR A 1 16.29 24.45 -47.70
C THR A 1 15.29 23.29 -47.64
N VAL A 2 14.76 22.83 -48.77
CA VAL A 2 13.76 21.73 -48.81
C VAL A 2 14.31 20.39 -48.28
N LYS A 3 15.47 19.94 -48.79
CA LYS A 3 16.15 18.71 -48.30
C LYS A 3 16.46 18.74 -46.80
N GLN A 4 16.83 19.91 -46.28
CA GLN A 4 17.14 20.09 -44.85
C GLN A 4 15.88 20.00 -43.98
N ASN A 5 14.72 20.48 -44.47
CA ASN A 5 13.44 20.29 -43.78
C ASN A 5 13.04 18.81 -43.71
N ALA A 6 13.18 18.08 -44.82
CA ALA A 6 12.90 16.65 -44.84
C ALA A 6 13.81 15.87 -43.86
N ASP A 7 15.10 16.21 -43.80
CA ASP A 7 16.05 15.60 -42.88
C ASP A 7 15.73 15.94 -41.41
N ASN A 8 15.38 17.21 -41.11
CA ASN A 8 14.96 17.64 -39.78
C ASN A 8 13.67 16.94 -39.33
N ALA A 9 12.68 16.80 -40.22
CA ALA A 9 11.43 16.11 -39.93
C ALA A 9 11.65 14.62 -39.62
N ARG A 10 12.55 13.94 -40.37
CA ARG A 10 12.95 12.57 -40.06
C ARG A 10 13.63 12.44 -38.70
N GLN A 11 14.55 13.34 -38.35
CA GLN A 11 15.18 13.33 -37.03
C GLN A 11 14.16 13.56 -35.90
N ALA A 12 13.25 14.52 -36.06
CA ALA A 12 12.19 14.79 -35.09
C ALA A 12 11.26 13.58 -34.92
N SER A 13 10.89 12.91 -36.02
CA SER A 13 10.10 11.67 -36.00
C SER A 13 10.81 10.56 -35.22
N GLN A 14 12.12 10.38 -35.42
CA GLN A 14 12.91 9.40 -34.66
C GLN A 14 12.98 9.73 -33.16
N LEU A 15 13.19 11.00 -32.80
CA LEU A 15 13.18 11.44 -31.41
C LEU A 15 11.81 11.22 -30.75
N ALA A 16 10.73 11.49 -31.48
CA ALA A 16 9.38 11.20 -31.05
C ALA A 16 9.20 9.69 -30.78
N LEU A 17 9.63 8.81 -31.70
CA LEU A 17 9.54 7.36 -31.49
C LEU A 17 10.27 6.90 -30.21
N THR A 18 11.49 7.39 -29.98
CA THR A 18 12.25 7.08 -28.74
C THR A 18 11.54 7.57 -27.48
N ALA A 19 10.93 8.77 -27.52
CA ALA A 19 10.15 9.30 -26.42
C ALA A 19 8.88 8.45 -26.14
N SER A 20 8.21 7.99 -27.20
CA SER A 20 7.05 7.09 -27.09
C SER A 20 7.44 5.75 -26.44
N GLU A 21 8.54 5.14 -26.87
CA GLU A 21 9.05 3.90 -26.29
C GLU A 21 9.39 4.08 -24.80
N THR A 22 10.02 5.20 -24.45
CA THR A 22 10.33 5.54 -23.05
C THR A 22 9.06 5.70 -22.22
N ALA A 23 8.04 6.39 -22.75
CA ALA A 23 6.75 6.56 -22.08
C ALA A 23 6.00 5.23 -21.91
N GLN A 24 6.03 4.34 -22.91
CA GLN A 24 5.47 2.99 -22.82
C GLN A 24 6.17 2.16 -21.74
N GLN A 25 7.50 2.22 -21.68
CA GLN A 25 8.26 1.54 -20.62
C GLN A 25 7.93 2.13 -19.24
N GLY A 26 7.79 3.46 -19.14
CA GLY A 26 7.30 4.15 -17.94
C GLY A 26 5.92 3.65 -17.50
N GLY A 27 4.98 3.50 -18.44
CA GLY A 27 3.64 2.95 -18.20
C GLY A 27 3.68 1.51 -17.63
N LYS A 28 4.58 0.66 -18.14
CA LYS A 28 4.78 -0.71 -17.59
C LYS A 28 5.29 -0.68 -16.16
N VAL A 29 6.27 0.18 -15.85
CA VAL A 29 6.81 0.33 -14.49
C VAL A 29 5.73 0.80 -13.53
N VAL A 30 4.96 1.82 -13.93
CA VAL A 30 3.83 2.34 -13.16
C VAL A 30 2.79 1.25 -12.87
N SER A 31 2.42 0.45 -13.87
CA SER A 31 1.50 -0.69 -13.70
C SER A 31 2.03 -1.73 -12.70
N GLY A 32 3.34 -2.00 -12.74
CA GLY A 32 4.02 -2.83 -11.74
C GLY A 32 3.87 -2.27 -10.32
N VAL A 33 4.11 -0.97 -10.14
CA VAL A 33 3.96 -0.30 -8.83
C VAL A 33 2.52 -0.39 -8.32
N VAL A 34 1.50 -0.18 -9.16
CA VAL A 34 0.08 -0.35 -8.77
C VAL A 34 -0.18 -1.78 -8.29
N THR A 35 0.38 -2.78 -8.96
CA THR A 35 0.25 -4.19 -8.57
C THR A 35 0.86 -4.43 -7.20
N THR A 36 2.10 -3.98 -6.96
CA THR A 36 2.74 -4.09 -5.65
C THR A 36 1.94 -3.37 -4.55
N MET A 37 1.39 -2.19 -4.82
CA MET A 37 0.56 -1.47 -3.85
C MET A 37 -0.70 -2.26 -3.48
N LYS A 38 -1.35 -2.92 -4.43
CA LYS A 38 -2.50 -3.81 -4.16
C LYS A 38 -2.11 -5.01 -3.31
N GLU A 39 -0.95 -5.61 -3.56
CA GLU A 39 -0.43 -6.73 -2.75
C GLU A 39 -0.08 -6.29 -1.32
N ILE A 40 0.49 -5.11 -1.15
CA ILE A 40 0.75 -4.52 0.17
C ILE A 40 -0.57 -4.30 0.91
N ALA A 41 -1.56 -3.68 0.28
CA ALA A 41 -2.89 -3.47 0.89
C ALA A 41 -3.56 -4.79 1.31
N GLY A 42 -3.46 -5.83 0.46
CA GLY A 42 -3.95 -7.17 0.78
C GLY A 42 -3.22 -7.80 1.97
N SER A 43 -1.90 -7.63 2.06
CA SER A 43 -1.09 -8.11 3.17
C SER A 43 -1.41 -7.38 4.48
N SER A 44 -1.56 -6.05 4.43
CA SER A 44 -1.98 -5.24 5.57
C SER A 44 -3.34 -5.67 6.11
N LYS A 45 -4.30 -6.02 5.23
CA LYS A 45 -5.60 -6.56 5.66
C LYS A 45 -5.48 -7.88 6.43
N LYS A 46 -4.65 -8.81 5.95
CA LYS A 46 -4.38 -10.06 6.67
C LYS A 46 -3.77 -9.80 8.05
N ILE A 47 -2.88 -8.82 8.16
CA ILE A 47 -2.31 -8.42 9.45
C ILE A 47 -3.41 -7.89 10.37
N ALA A 48 -4.33 -7.04 9.89
CA ALA A 48 -5.45 -6.53 10.68
C ALA A 48 -6.35 -7.65 11.23
N ASP A 49 -6.59 -8.70 10.43
CA ASP A 49 -7.36 -9.87 10.86
C ASP A 49 -6.64 -10.62 12.00
N ILE A 50 -5.31 -10.83 11.89
CA ILE A 50 -4.48 -11.46 12.93
C ILE A 50 -4.49 -10.63 14.22
N ILE A 51 -4.36 -9.30 14.10
CA ILE A 51 -4.40 -8.40 15.27
C ILE A 51 -5.76 -8.45 15.97
N SER A 52 -6.86 -8.63 15.22
CA SER A 52 -8.20 -8.82 15.79
C SER A 52 -8.30 -10.12 16.58
N VAL A 53 -7.66 -11.20 16.14
CA VAL A 53 -7.55 -12.45 16.90
C VAL A 53 -6.73 -12.25 18.18
N ILE A 54 -5.62 -11.52 18.13
CA ILE A 54 -4.77 -11.23 19.30
C ILE A 54 -5.54 -10.40 20.34
N ASP A 55 -6.31 -9.40 19.91
CA ASP A 55 -7.19 -8.63 20.80
C ASP A 55 -8.25 -9.53 21.47
N GLY A 56 -8.82 -10.47 20.71
CA GLY A 56 -9.72 -11.51 21.24
C GLY A 56 -9.06 -12.41 22.30
N ILE A 57 -7.82 -12.85 22.07
CA ILE A 57 -7.04 -13.64 23.04
C ILE A 57 -6.75 -12.82 24.30
N ALA A 58 -6.38 -11.55 24.16
CA ALA A 58 -6.16 -10.66 25.28
C ALA A 58 -7.44 -10.48 26.12
N PHE A 59 -8.59 -10.30 25.47
CA PHE A 59 -9.88 -10.22 26.14
C PHE A 59 -10.23 -11.51 26.90
N GLN A 60 -10.06 -12.68 26.28
CA GLN A 60 -10.27 -13.97 26.94
C GLN A 60 -9.34 -14.18 28.14
N THR A 61 -8.07 -13.79 28.00
CA THR A 61 -7.07 -13.87 29.07
C THR A 61 -7.46 -12.97 30.25
N ASN A 62 -7.98 -11.76 29.96
CA ASN A 62 -8.48 -10.85 30.99
C ASN A 62 -9.68 -11.43 31.75
N ILE A 63 -10.61 -12.12 31.07
CA ILE A 63 -11.73 -12.82 31.73
C ILE A 63 -11.24 -13.98 32.60
N LEU A 64 -10.31 -14.79 32.09
CA LEU A 64 -9.73 -15.90 32.86
C LEU A 64 -9.02 -15.40 34.13
N ALA A 65 -8.27 -14.30 34.01
CA ALA A 65 -7.60 -13.66 35.13
C ALA A 65 -8.59 -13.12 36.17
N LEU A 66 -9.71 -12.54 35.72
CA LEU A 66 -10.78 -12.10 36.62
C LEU A 66 -11.40 -13.28 37.38
N ASN A 67 -11.72 -14.38 36.69
CA ASN A 67 -12.27 -15.58 37.31
C ASN A 67 -11.29 -16.18 38.33
N ALA A 68 -9.99 -16.22 38.00
CA ALA A 68 -8.95 -16.68 38.92
C ALA A 68 -8.86 -15.80 40.17
N ALA A 69 -8.97 -14.48 40.03
CA ALA A 69 -8.99 -13.55 41.15
C ALA A 69 -10.21 -13.76 42.07
N VAL A 70 -11.39 -14.06 41.49
CA VAL A 70 -12.60 -14.39 42.25
C VAL A 70 -12.43 -15.69 43.04
N GLU A 71 -11.89 -16.74 42.41
CA GLU A 71 -11.68 -18.02 43.10
C GLU A 71 -10.59 -17.92 44.18
N ALA A 72 -9.55 -17.12 43.93
CA ALA A 72 -8.52 -16.82 44.93
C ALA A 72 -9.11 -16.09 46.15
N ALA A 73 -10.02 -15.13 45.94
CA ALA A 73 -10.72 -14.47 47.04
C ALA A 73 -11.60 -15.44 47.83
N ARG A 74 -12.24 -16.41 47.14
CA ARG A 74 -13.06 -17.46 47.76
C ARG A 74 -12.24 -18.42 48.64
N ALA A 75 -10.99 -18.70 48.26
CA ALA A 75 -10.06 -19.54 49.02
C ALA A 75 -9.44 -18.85 50.25
N GLY A 76 -9.70 -17.55 50.45
CA GLY A 76 -9.20 -16.78 51.60
C GLY A 76 -7.67 -16.73 51.64
N GLU A 77 -7.09 -17.02 52.82
CA GLU A 77 -5.62 -16.97 53.02
C GLU A 77 -4.84 -17.93 52.11
N GLN A 78 -5.42 -19.08 51.75
CA GLN A 78 -4.80 -20.06 50.85
C GLN A 78 -4.74 -19.58 49.40
N GLY A 79 -5.57 -18.60 49.03
CA GLY A 79 -5.63 -18.02 47.69
C GLY A 79 -4.71 -16.82 47.47
N ARG A 80 -4.01 -16.33 48.50
CA ARG A 80 -3.22 -15.08 48.41
C ARG A 80 -2.19 -15.09 47.28
N GLY A 81 -1.45 -16.18 47.11
CA GLY A 81 -0.47 -16.31 46.02
C GLY A 81 -1.13 -16.32 44.64
N PHE A 82 -2.27 -17.01 44.50
CA PHE A 82 -3.06 -17.06 43.26
C PHE A 82 -3.65 -15.69 42.90
N ALA A 83 -4.07 -14.89 43.88
CA ALA A 83 -4.60 -13.55 43.66
C ALA A 83 -3.57 -12.60 43.03
N VAL A 84 -2.30 -12.70 43.44
CA VAL A 84 -1.21 -11.89 42.86
C VAL A 84 -0.97 -12.26 41.40
N VAL A 85 -0.84 -13.56 41.11
CA VAL A 85 -0.65 -14.05 39.73
C VAL A 85 -1.83 -13.66 38.84
N ALA A 86 -3.07 -13.78 39.33
CA ALA A 86 -4.25 -13.33 38.61
C ALA A 86 -4.21 -11.83 38.27
N GLY A 87 -3.74 -10.99 39.20
CA GLY A 87 -3.54 -9.57 38.96
C GLY A 87 -2.48 -9.27 37.88
N GLU A 88 -1.35 -9.96 37.90
CA GLU A 88 -0.30 -9.81 36.89
C GLU A 88 -0.76 -10.25 35.50
N VAL A 89 -1.43 -11.41 35.39
CA VAL A 89 -2.00 -11.90 34.13
C VAL A 89 -3.03 -10.92 33.58
N ARG A 90 -3.88 -10.35 34.44
CA ARG A 90 -4.86 -9.33 34.06
C ARG A 90 -4.18 -8.08 33.49
N SER A 91 -3.16 -7.58 34.18
CA SER A 91 -2.37 -6.42 33.72
C SER A 91 -1.70 -6.69 32.37
N LEU A 92 -1.13 -7.89 32.18
CA LEU A 92 -0.53 -8.31 30.92
C LEU A 92 -1.56 -8.36 29.78
N ALA A 93 -2.74 -8.92 30.04
CA ALA A 93 -3.84 -8.98 29.09
C ALA A 93 -4.29 -7.59 28.65
N GLN A 94 -4.45 -6.65 29.58
CA GLN A 94 -4.79 -5.25 29.28
C GLN A 94 -3.72 -4.55 28.44
N ARG A 95 -2.44 -4.77 28.75
CA ARG A 95 -1.31 -4.24 27.95
C ARG A 95 -1.32 -4.82 26.53
N SER A 96 -1.61 -6.11 26.39
CA SER A 96 -1.70 -6.78 25.08
C SER A 96 -2.85 -6.22 24.24
N ALA A 97 -4.02 -5.99 24.84
CA ALA A 97 -5.17 -5.39 24.14
C ALA A 97 -4.86 -3.96 23.68
N GLN A 98 -4.21 -3.16 24.52
CA GLN A 98 -3.79 -1.81 24.15
C GLN A 98 -2.79 -1.81 22.98
N ALA A 99 -1.78 -2.70 23.02
CA ALA A 99 -0.82 -2.84 21.93
C ALA A 99 -1.50 -3.30 20.63
N ALA A 100 -2.43 -4.26 20.70
CA ALA A 100 -3.20 -4.71 19.55
C ALA A 100 -3.99 -3.55 18.91
N LYS A 101 -4.61 -2.68 19.73
CA LYS A 101 -5.33 -1.50 19.25
C LYS A 101 -4.42 -0.49 18.56
N GLU A 102 -3.22 -0.23 19.11
CA GLU A 102 -2.24 0.66 18.50
C GLU A 102 -1.74 0.13 17.16
N ILE A 103 -1.41 -1.17 17.09
CA ILE A 103 -1.00 -1.81 15.83
C ILE A 103 -2.12 -1.75 14.80
N LYS A 104 -3.38 -1.98 15.20
CA LYS A 104 -4.53 -1.86 14.31
C LYS A 104 -4.62 -0.47 13.69
N GLY A 105 -4.45 0.59 14.49
CA GLY A 105 -4.42 1.96 13.99
C GLY A 105 -3.29 2.22 12.99
N LEU A 106 -2.08 1.71 13.25
CA LEU A 106 -0.95 1.83 12.32
C LEU A 106 -1.20 1.09 10.99
N ILE A 107 -1.89 -0.06 11.04
CA ILE A 107 -2.26 -0.81 9.84
C ILE A 107 -3.33 -0.08 9.03
N GLU A 108 -4.34 0.49 9.69
CA GLU A 108 -5.38 1.30 9.04
C GLU A 108 -4.77 2.53 8.34
N ASP A 109 -3.85 3.24 9.01
CA ASP A 109 -3.11 4.35 8.41
C ASP A 109 -2.26 3.89 7.21
N SER A 110 -1.56 2.77 7.34
CA SER A 110 -0.76 2.20 6.26
C SER A 110 -1.60 1.87 5.02
N VAL A 111 -2.78 1.26 5.21
CA VAL A 111 -3.73 0.98 4.12
C VAL A 111 -4.21 2.27 3.45
N SER A 112 -4.55 3.29 4.24
CA SER A 112 -4.96 4.60 3.71
C SER A 112 -3.88 5.25 2.85
N ARG A 113 -2.62 5.20 3.31
CA ARG A 113 -1.47 5.75 2.58
C ARG A 113 -1.18 4.98 1.29
N VAL A 114 -1.28 3.65 1.31
CA VAL A 114 -1.14 2.79 0.12
C VAL A 114 -2.23 3.08 -0.90
N ASN A 115 -3.49 3.23 -0.47
CA ASN A 115 -4.60 3.59 -1.37
C ASN A 115 -4.39 4.96 -2.01
N SER A 116 -3.96 5.95 -1.22
CA SER A 116 -3.64 7.29 -1.73
C SER A 116 -2.49 7.26 -2.74
N GLY A 117 -1.43 6.50 -2.44
CA GLY A 117 -0.31 6.28 -3.36
C GLY A 117 -0.74 5.58 -4.64
N SER A 118 -1.63 4.59 -4.57
CA SER A 118 -2.15 3.89 -5.74
C SER A 118 -2.89 4.85 -6.69
N LEU A 119 -3.69 5.79 -6.16
CA LEU A 119 -4.38 6.79 -6.98
C LEU A 119 -3.40 7.75 -7.68
N GLN A 120 -2.34 8.18 -6.99
CA GLN A 120 -1.31 9.04 -7.59
C GLN A 120 -0.57 8.33 -8.72
N VAL A 121 -0.23 7.06 -8.51
CA VAL A 121 0.47 6.23 -9.50
C VAL A 121 -0.44 5.93 -10.70
N GLU A 122 -1.73 5.70 -10.49
CA GLU A 122 -2.71 5.53 -11.57
C GLU A 122 -2.83 6.77 -12.46
N SER A 123 -2.85 7.97 -11.85
CA SER A 123 -2.81 9.24 -12.58
C SER A 123 -1.53 9.41 -13.40
N ALA A 124 -0.37 9.05 -12.82
CA ALA A 124 0.89 9.03 -13.55
C ALA A 124 0.85 8.07 -14.76
N GLY A 125 0.17 6.93 -14.63
CA GLY A 125 -0.05 5.98 -15.72
C GLY A 125 -0.92 6.56 -16.84
N SER A 126 -2.00 7.26 -16.49
CA SER A 126 -2.81 7.99 -17.48
C SER A 126 -1.98 9.04 -18.23
N THR A 127 -1.12 9.77 -17.51
CA THR A 127 -0.25 10.79 -18.10
C THR A 127 0.74 10.18 -19.10
N MET A 128 1.29 8.99 -18.80
CA MET A 128 2.15 8.28 -19.75
C MET A 128 1.40 7.90 -21.03
N ASN A 129 0.14 7.46 -20.93
CA ASN A 129 -0.69 7.15 -22.10
C ASN A 129 -0.99 8.40 -22.94
N GLU A 130 -1.25 9.53 -22.29
CA GLU A 130 -1.44 10.82 -22.97
C GLU A 130 -0.17 11.26 -23.72
N ILE A 131 1.01 11.07 -23.11
CA ILE A 131 2.31 11.33 -23.75
C ILE A 131 2.46 10.48 -25.01
N VAL A 132 2.22 9.17 -24.92
CA VAL A 132 2.28 8.27 -26.09
C VAL A 132 1.38 8.78 -27.22
N GLY A 133 0.12 9.14 -26.91
CA GLY A 133 -0.81 9.68 -27.90
C GLY A 133 -0.40 11.04 -28.48
N ALA A 134 0.18 11.94 -27.67
CA ALA A 134 0.70 13.21 -28.15
C ALA A 134 1.90 13.02 -29.09
N VAL A 135 2.80 12.10 -28.75
CA VAL A 135 3.99 11.80 -29.51
C VAL A 135 3.65 11.11 -30.84
N THR A 136 2.66 10.21 -30.87
CA THR A 136 2.16 9.62 -32.13
C THR A 136 1.70 10.71 -33.10
N ARG A 137 0.94 11.71 -32.63
CA ARG A 137 0.54 12.84 -33.48
C ARG A 137 1.72 13.65 -34.01
N VAL A 138 2.77 13.84 -33.20
CA VAL A 138 4.00 14.51 -33.66
C VAL A 138 4.68 13.70 -34.77
N THR A 139 4.77 12.39 -34.62
CA THR A 139 5.31 11.48 -35.64
C THR A 139 4.54 11.59 -36.96
N ASP A 140 3.22 11.63 -36.91
CA ASP A 140 2.36 11.78 -38.10
C ASP A 140 2.60 13.12 -38.82
N ILE A 141 2.62 14.24 -38.09
CA ILE A 141 2.87 15.58 -38.64
C ILE A 141 4.26 15.65 -39.28
N MET A 142 5.28 15.08 -38.63
CA MET A 142 6.62 15.03 -39.21
C MET A 142 6.68 14.18 -40.49
N GLY A 143 5.88 13.11 -40.57
CA GLY A 143 5.73 12.31 -41.78
C GLY A 143 5.12 13.08 -42.95
N GLU A 144 4.12 13.92 -42.67
CA GLU A 144 3.54 14.83 -43.67
C GLU A 144 4.55 15.87 -44.15
N ILE A 145 5.29 16.52 -43.24
CA ILE A 145 6.33 17.52 -43.59
C ILE A 145 7.44 16.90 -44.43
N ALA A 146 7.90 15.70 -44.07
CA ALA A 146 8.95 14.99 -44.81
C ALA A 146 8.48 14.54 -46.20
N SER A 147 7.17 14.32 -46.39
CA SER A 147 6.58 13.95 -47.68
C SER A 147 6.29 15.17 -48.57
N ALA A 148 6.01 16.33 -47.96
CA ALA A 148 5.72 17.58 -48.65
C ALA A 148 6.97 18.45 -48.95
N SER A 149 8.11 18.15 -48.32
CA SER A 149 9.41 18.80 -48.55
C SER A 149 10.23 17.99 -49.56
#